data_AF-A0A6J4P9D3-F1
#
_entry.id   AF-A0A6J4P9D3-F1
#
_cell.length_a   1.000
_cell.length_b   1.000
_cell.length_c   1.000
_cell.angle_alpha   90.00
_cell.angle_beta   90.00
_cell.angle_gamma   90.00
#
_symmetry.space_group_name_H-M   'P 1'
#
loop_
_entity.id
_entity.type
_entity.pdbx_description
1 polymer ?
#
loop_
_entity_poly.entity_id
_entity_poly.type
_entity_poly.pdbx_seq_one_letter_code
_entity_poly.pdbx_strand_id
1 'polypeptide(L)' 'PAPARPAARLALRTALAPHRVDDATVAAFRARRPDPADLVTVTAWASLSAARARTRRAAAAWPALVASARPVPRRAS' A
#
# COMPACT_ATOMS: atom_id res chain seq x y z
N PRO A 1 -20.86 18.36 0.19
CA PRO A 1 -19.77 17.41 -0.18
C PRO A 1 -19.19 16.74 1.09
N ALA A 2 -19.19 15.39 1.14
CA ALA A 2 -18.77 14.65 2.34
C ALA A 2 -17.27 14.91 2.66
N PRO A 3 -16.94 15.44 3.85
CA PRO A 3 -15.56 15.80 4.22
C PRO A 3 -14.56 14.63 4.18
N ALA A 4 -15.03 13.38 4.19
CA ALA A 4 -14.19 12.18 4.06
C ALA A 4 -13.58 11.97 2.65
N ARG A 5 -14.12 12.60 1.60
CA ARG A 5 -13.75 12.29 0.20
C ARG A 5 -12.26 12.56 -0.12
N PRO A 6 -11.65 13.69 0.29
CA PRO A 6 -10.22 13.94 0.04
C PRO A 6 -9.31 12.97 0.80
N ALA A 7 -9.62 12.66 2.07
CA ALA A 7 -8.87 11.71 2.88
C ALA A 7 -8.90 10.29 2.29
N ALA A 8 -10.10 9.83 1.88
CA ALA A 8 -10.25 8.52 1.24
C ALA A 8 -9.51 8.43 -0.10
N ARG A 9 -9.55 9.50 -0.91
CA ARG A 9 -8.84 9.54 -2.19
C ARG A 9 -7.32 9.50 -2.00
N LEU A 10 -6.78 10.27 -1.05
CA LEU A 10 -5.36 10.23 -0.74
C LEU A 10 -4.94 8.83 -0.26
N ALA A 11 -5.66 8.25 0.72
CA ALA A 11 -5.38 6.92 1.25
C ALA A 11 -5.38 5.84 0.14
N LEU A 12 -6.38 5.88 -0.75
CA LEU A 12 -6.48 4.93 -1.86
C LEU A 12 -5.32 5.06 -2.84
N ARG A 13 -4.93 6.30 -3.21
CA ARG A 13 -3.79 6.55 -4.09
C ARG A 13 -2.49 6.08 -3.44
N THR A 14 -2.24 6.42 -2.18
CA THR A 14 -1.07 5.92 -1.44
C THR A 14 -1.00 4.40 -1.43
N ALA A 15 -2.13 3.71 -1.22
CA ALA A 15 -2.15 2.25 -1.13
C ALA A 15 -1.94 1.55 -2.49
N LEU A 16 -2.55 2.06 -3.57
CA LEU A 16 -2.65 1.34 -4.85
C LEU A 16 -1.82 1.95 -5.98
N ALA A 17 -1.60 3.27 -5.97
CA ALA A 17 -0.91 4.00 -7.03
C ALA A 17 -0.11 5.17 -6.45
N PRO A 18 0.91 4.92 -5.61
CA PRO A 18 1.65 5.98 -4.92
C PRO A 18 2.30 6.99 -5.89
N HIS A 19 2.66 6.55 -7.09
CA HIS A 19 3.18 7.40 -8.18
C HIS A 19 2.14 8.40 -8.76
N ARG A 20 0.86 8.29 -8.37
CA ARG A 20 -0.22 9.22 -8.72
C ARG A 20 -0.58 10.18 -7.59
N VAL A 21 0.16 10.16 -6.48
CA VAL A 21 0.04 11.21 -5.45
C VAL A 21 0.74 12.46 -6.00
N ASP A 22 -0.05 13.53 -6.14
CA ASP A 22 0.37 14.81 -6.69
C ASP A 22 0.03 15.95 -5.73
N ASP A 23 0.56 17.15 -6.00
CA ASP A 23 0.35 18.34 -5.16
C ASP A 23 -1.13 18.70 -5.01
N ALA A 24 -1.92 18.49 -6.07
CA ALA A 24 -3.37 18.75 -6.04
C ALA A 24 -4.09 17.83 -5.04
N THR A 25 -3.68 16.56 -4.94
CA THR A 25 -4.23 15.61 -3.96
C THR A 25 -3.87 16.01 -2.54
N VAL A 26 -2.62 16.43 -2.31
CA VAL A 26 -2.13 16.88 -1.00
C VAL A 26 -2.82 18.18 -0.58
N ALA A 27 -2.97 19.14 -1.49
CA ALA A 27 -3.67 20.39 -1.25
C ALA A 27 -5.15 20.16 -0.91
N ALA A 28 -5.84 19.28 -1.65
CA ALA A 28 -7.24 18.94 -1.39
C ALA A 28 -7.44 18.26 -0.03
N PHE A 29 -6.48 17.46 0.43
CA PHE A 29 -6.48 16.90 1.79
C PHE A 29 -6.26 18.00 2.84
N ARG A 30 -5.22 18.82 2.66
CA ARG A 30 -4.84 19.90 3.59
C ARG A 30 -5.92 20.96 3.76
N ALA A 31 -6.69 21.26 2.72
CA ALA A 31 -7.84 22.16 2.78
C ALA A 31 -8.93 21.70 3.77
N ARG A 32 -8.95 20.42 4.15
CA ARG A 32 -9.87 19.85 5.17
C ARG A 32 -9.16 19.48 6.48
N ARG A 33 -7.86 19.17 6.43
CA ARG A 33 -7.02 18.71 7.54
C ARG A 33 -5.66 19.41 7.45
N PRO A 34 -5.52 20.62 8.00
CA PRO A 34 -4.32 21.44 7.80
C PRO A 34 -3.10 20.92 8.56
N ASP A 35 -3.29 20.10 9.59
CA ASP A 35 -2.21 19.53 10.39
C ASP A 35 -1.32 18.61 9.55
N PRO A 36 -0.01 18.87 9.43
CA PRO A 36 0.94 17.97 8.77
C PRO A 36 0.94 16.55 9.34
N ALA A 37 0.67 16.38 10.64
CA ALA A 37 0.61 15.08 11.29
C ALA A 37 -0.53 14.21 10.75
N ASP A 38 -1.67 14.80 10.38
CA ASP A 38 -2.79 14.09 9.76
C ASP A 38 -2.40 13.49 8.41
N LEU A 39 -1.57 14.21 7.63
CA LEU A 39 -1.08 13.76 6.32
C LEU A 39 -0.13 12.56 6.48
N VAL A 40 0.79 12.63 7.43
CA VAL A 40 1.70 11.51 7.74
C VAL A 40 0.90 10.31 8.24
N THR A 41 -0.07 10.53 9.12
CA THR A 41 -0.89 9.46 9.71
C THR A 41 -1.67 8.69 8.65
N VAL A 42 -2.38 9.39 7.75
CA VAL A 42 -3.19 8.72 6.72
C VAL A 42 -2.32 7.98 5.70
N THR A 43 -1.15 8.52 5.34
CA THR A 43 -0.23 7.88 4.38
C THR A 43 0.49 6.69 5.00
N ALA A 44 0.89 6.77 6.26
CA ALA A 44 1.46 5.65 7.02
C ALA A 44 0.45 4.50 7.15
N TRP A 45 -0.78 4.80 7.56
CA TRP A 45 -1.84 3.80 7.67
C TRP A 45 -2.17 3.13 6.34
N ALA A 46 -2.28 3.91 5.26
CA ALA A 46 -2.55 3.40 3.92
C ALA A 46 -1.42 2.47 3.43
N SER A 47 -0.16 2.86 3.64
CA SER A 47 1.01 2.07 3.26
C SER A 47 1.08 0.75 4.04
N LEU A 48 0.87 0.82 5.35
CA LEU A 48 0.84 -0.36 6.22
C LEU A 48 -0.30 -1.33 5.85
N SER A 49 -1.47 -0.79 5.53
CA SER A 49 -2.63 -1.57 5.07
C SER A 49 -2.33 -2.27 3.74
N ALA A 50 -1.70 -1.56 2.79
CA ALA A 50 -1.29 -2.12 1.52
C ALA A 50 -0.22 -3.21 1.68
N ALA A 51 0.76 -3.01 2.56
CA ALA A 51 1.78 -4.01 2.89
C ALA A 51 1.13 -5.28 3.46
N ARG A 52 0.26 -5.15 4.48
CA ARG A 52 -0.48 -6.29 5.05
C ARG A 52 -1.31 -7.03 4.01
N ALA A 53 -1.99 -6.32 3.13
CA ALA A 53 -2.78 -6.93 2.06
C ALA A 53 -1.91 -7.68 1.03
N ARG A 54 -0.71 -7.18 0.73
CA ARG A 54 0.26 -7.89 -0.13
C ARG A 54 0.83 -9.13 0.56
N THR A 55 1.26 -9.01 1.80
CA THR A 55 1.79 -10.15 2.59
C THR A 55 0.78 -11.27 2.72
N ARG A 56 -0.50 -10.95 3.02
CA ARG A 56 -1.57 -11.97 3.10
C ARG A 56 -1.73 -12.74 1.78
N ARG A 57 -1.70 -12.04 0.65
CA ARG A 57 -1.79 -12.67 -0.68
C ARG A 57 -0.57 -13.54 -0.98
N ALA A 58 0.63 -13.06 -0.65
CA ALA A 58 1.85 -13.84 -0.81
C ALA A 58 1.83 -15.10 0.05
N ALA A 59 1.40 -15.00 1.31
CA ALA A 59 1.26 -16.14 2.21
C ALA A 59 0.27 -17.20 1.68
N ALA A 60 -0.85 -16.76 1.10
CA ALA A 60 -1.81 -17.68 0.48
C ALA A 60 -1.25 -18.38 -0.77
N ALA A 61 -0.37 -17.73 -1.52
CA ALA A 61 0.27 -18.28 -2.72
C ALA A 61 1.52 -19.13 -2.41
N TRP A 62 2.08 -19.02 -1.21
CA TRP A 62 3.34 -19.64 -0.82
C TRP A 62 3.39 -21.16 -1.04
N PRO A 63 2.38 -21.97 -0.64
CA PRO A 63 2.43 -23.42 -0.84
C PRO A 63 2.56 -23.81 -2.32
N ALA A 64 1.84 -23.12 -3.21
CA ALA A 64 1.89 -23.39 -4.65
C ALA A 64 3.26 -23.02 -5.26
N LEU A 65 3.85 -21.90 -4.83
CA LEU A 65 5.18 -21.48 -5.25
C LEU A 65 6.25 -22.49 -4.83
N VAL A 66 6.21 -22.96 -3.59
CA VAL A 66 7.14 -23.99 -3.09
C VAL A 66 6.97 -25.31 -3.86
N ALA A 67 5.74 -25.75 -4.12
CA ALA A 67 5.48 -26.96 -4.91
C ALA A 67 6.00 -26.86 -6.36
N SER A 68 6.00 -25.65 -6.93
CA SER A 68 6.51 -25.40 -8.29
C SER A 68 8.04 -25.26 -8.37
N ALA A 69 8.72 -25.05 -7.25
CA ALA A 69 10.17 -24.94 -7.22
C ALA A 69 10.80 -26.30 -7.54
N ARG A 70 11.49 -26.41 -8.68
CA ARG A 70 12.25 -27.63 -9.01
C ARG A 70 13.41 -27.78 -8.03
N PRO A 71 13.68 -29.00 -7.52
CA PRO A 71 14.84 -29.23 -6.67
C PRO A 71 16.11 -28.87 -7.44
N VAL A 72 16.97 -28.04 -6.83
CA VAL A 72 18.29 -27.73 -7.38
C VAL A 72 19.14 -29.01 -7.33
N PRO A 73 19.65 -29.53 -8.46
CA PRO A 73 20.44 -30.76 -8.45
C PRO A 73 21.70 -30.54 -7.62
N ARG A 74 21.89 -31.37 -6.58
CA ARG A 74 23.14 -31.41 -5.82
C ARG A 74 24.19 -32.05 -6.73
N ARG A 75 25.24 -31.29 -7.09
CA ARG A 75 26.40 -31.87 -7.78
C ARG A 75 27.04 -32.89 -6.84
N ALA A 76 27.13 -34.14 -7.27
CA ALA A 76 27.90 -35.16 -6.60
C ALA A 76 29.39 -34.84 -6.79
N SER A 77 30.13 -34.80 -5.69
CA SER A 77 31.59 -34.70 -5.66
C SER A 77 32.22 -36.08 -5.73
#